data_AF-R7N0Q0-F1
#
_entry.id   AF-R7N0Q0-F1
#
_cell.length_a   1.000
_cell.length_b   1.000
_cell.length_c   1.000
_cell.angle_alpha   90.00
_cell.angle_beta   90.00
_cell.angle_gamma   90.00
#
_symmetry.space_group_name_H-M   'P 1'
#
loop_
_entity.id
_entity.type
_entity.pdbx_description
1 polymer ?
#
loop_
_entity_poly.entity_id
_entity_poly.type
_entity_poly.pdbx_seq_one_letter_code
_entity_poly.pdbx_strand_id
1 'polypeptide(L)'
;MNYTYIVQCSDGTLYTGWTNDLNKRIKAHNNGKGAKYTKPRLPVELVYAKEHATKEEAMKDEYRIKQLSRKRKQELCKEYEEEQRELQEEHPEQAVSSEEKSSGVLKDKDIREPLFEFLEETYGKVRILEEKTMGRSRADLVMVAPECLYGIEIKSDADTYARLKRQVKDYDQYYDYNIVVVGSTHAMHIEEHVPDYWGIVTVEQMNGKADFYFLRFPKENPKRKWERKMQILWRPELATIQEWLAMPKYKEKSKRFVVDKILERVPERIPEEILSRQISDILFERDYNTIAKTLTEYRKAERKKKGGASCRYRKRKRI
;
A
#
# COMPACT_ATOMS: atom_id res chain seq x y z
N MET A 1 -23.32 6.94 6.18
CA MET A 1 -24.65 6.51 5.69
C MET A 1 -25.17 5.40 6.59
N ASN A 2 -26.48 5.19 6.71
CA ASN A 2 -27.04 4.07 7.50
C ASN A 2 -27.55 2.99 6.54
N TYR A 3 -27.37 1.73 6.89
CA TYR A 3 -27.67 0.58 6.05
C TYR A 3 -28.59 -0.39 6.78
N THR A 4 -29.60 -0.87 6.07
CA THR A 4 -30.32 -2.09 6.42
C THR A 4 -29.84 -3.20 5.51
N TYR A 5 -29.52 -4.37 6.06
CA TYR A 5 -28.93 -5.45 5.29
C TYR A 5 -29.51 -6.82 5.62
N ILE A 6 -29.37 -7.74 4.67
CA ILE A 6 -29.61 -9.17 4.86
C ILE A 6 -28.33 -9.91 4.50
N VAL A 7 -27.92 -10.85 5.36
CA VAL A 7 -26.89 -11.83 5.04
C VAL A 7 -27.47 -13.22 4.94
N GLN A 8 -26.96 -14.01 4.01
CA GLN A 8 -27.17 -15.44 3.95
C GLN A 8 -26.06 -16.13 4.74
N CYS A 9 -26.45 -16.98 5.68
CA CYS A 9 -25.53 -17.79 6.47
C CYS A 9 -25.19 -19.08 5.72
N SER A 10 -24.15 -19.79 6.16
CA SER A 10 -23.69 -21.05 5.54
C SER A 10 -24.72 -22.18 5.54
N ASP A 11 -25.71 -22.15 6.46
CA ASP A 11 -26.85 -23.08 6.49
C ASP A 11 -28.02 -22.65 5.58
N GLY A 12 -27.82 -21.60 4.76
CA GLY A 12 -28.82 -21.02 3.89
C GLY A 12 -29.91 -20.24 4.62
N THR A 13 -29.78 -19.98 5.93
CA THR A 13 -30.70 -19.09 6.66
C THR A 13 -30.36 -17.62 6.41
N LEU A 14 -31.35 -16.74 6.57
CA LEU A 14 -31.19 -15.30 6.37
C LEU A 14 -31.19 -14.56 7.70
N TYR A 15 -30.20 -13.70 7.91
CA TYR A 15 -30.12 -12.80 9.06
C TYR A 15 -30.26 -11.35 8.59
N THR A 16 -31.12 -10.58 9.26
CA THR A 16 -31.37 -9.17 8.95
C THR A 16 -30.82 -8.29 10.06
N GLY A 17 -30.09 -7.24 9.69
CA GLY A 17 -29.53 -6.26 10.62
C GLY A 17 -29.54 -4.84 10.04
N TRP A 18 -29.16 -3.87 10.87
CA TRP A 18 -28.78 -2.53 10.42
C TRP A 18 -27.38 -2.16 10.93
N THR A 19 -26.74 -1.20 10.28
CA THR A 19 -25.43 -0.66 10.68
C THR A 19 -25.16 0.69 10.02
N ASN A 20 -24.20 1.45 10.53
CA ASN A 20 -23.66 2.65 9.88
C ASN A 20 -22.41 2.37 9.03
N ASP A 21 -21.90 1.13 9.08
CA ASP A 21 -20.71 0.68 8.35
C ASP A 21 -20.91 -0.79 7.96
N LEU A 22 -21.36 -0.99 6.72
CA LEU A 22 -21.73 -2.31 6.20
C LEU A 22 -20.52 -3.25 6.16
N ASN A 23 -19.40 -2.78 5.63
CA ASN A 23 -18.18 -3.57 5.45
C ASN A 23 -17.63 -4.05 6.79
N LYS A 24 -17.52 -3.15 7.78
CA LYS A 24 -17.07 -3.51 9.13
C LYS A 24 -18.01 -4.50 9.80
N ARG A 25 -19.33 -4.36 9.59
CA ARG A 25 -20.33 -5.26 10.18
C ARG A 25 -20.24 -6.68 9.61
N ILE A 26 -20.08 -6.83 8.30
CA ILE A 26 -19.92 -8.14 7.65
C ILE A 26 -18.60 -8.80 8.08
N LYS A 27 -17.49 -8.06 8.10
CA LYS A 27 -16.20 -8.53 8.64
C LYS A 27 -16.35 -8.99 10.10
N ALA A 28 -17.11 -8.28 10.94
CA ALA A 28 -17.34 -8.68 12.33
C ALA A 28 -18.16 -9.99 12.43
N HIS A 29 -19.17 -10.19 11.58
CA HIS A 29 -19.92 -11.45 11.51
C HIS A 29 -18.99 -12.62 11.18
N ASN A 30 -18.20 -12.53 10.10
CA ASN A 30 -17.30 -13.60 9.66
C ASN A 30 -16.13 -13.89 10.61
N ASN A 31 -15.74 -12.92 11.45
CA ASN A 31 -14.76 -13.13 12.52
C ASN A 31 -15.36 -13.69 13.82
N GLY A 32 -16.62 -14.12 13.82
CA GLY A 32 -17.31 -14.64 15.01
C GLY A 32 -17.58 -13.61 16.11
N LYS A 33 -17.36 -12.32 15.82
CA LYS A 33 -17.63 -11.17 16.70
C LYS A 33 -18.97 -10.49 16.40
N GLY A 34 -19.74 -11.02 15.46
CA GLY A 34 -21.07 -10.52 15.09
C GLY A 34 -22.18 -10.99 16.03
N ALA A 35 -23.41 -10.99 15.52
CA ALA A 35 -24.57 -11.39 16.30
C ALA A 35 -24.48 -12.84 16.79
N LYS A 36 -25.05 -13.13 17.97
CA LYS A 36 -25.15 -14.49 18.53
C LYS A 36 -25.73 -15.48 17.52
N TYR A 37 -26.67 -15.04 16.67
CA TYR A 37 -27.32 -15.84 15.65
C TYR A 37 -26.39 -16.31 14.54
N THR A 38 -25.51 -15.43 14.04
CA THR A 38 -24.61 -15.71 12.91
C THR A 38 -23.33 -16.40 13.35
N LYS A 39 -22.93 -16.26 14.62
CA LYS A 39 -21.67 -16.80 15.16
C LYS A 39 -21.44 -18.30 14.89
N PRO A 40 -22.45 -19.20 14.98
CA PRO A 40 -22.29 -20.60 14.61
C PRO A 40 -22.57 -20.92 13.13
N ARG A 41 -22.91 -19.92 12.29
CA ARG A 41 -23.37 -20.10 10.91
C ARG A 41 -22.52 -19.31 9.92
N LEU A 42 -21.21 -19.41 10.10
CA LEU A 42 -20.21 -18.75 9.27
C LEU A 42 -19.78 -19.68 8.13
N PRO A 43 -19.31 -19.14 6.99
CA PRO A 43 -19.32 -17.71 6.64
C PRO A 43 -20.74 -17.18 6.38
N VAL A 44 -20.89 -15.85 6.45
CA VAL A 44 -22.08 -15.13 6.01
C VAL A 44 -21.75 -14.27 4.79
N GLU A 45 -22.67 -14.23 3.85
CA GLU A 45 -22.58 -13.49 2.59
C GLU A 45 -23.65 -12.39 2.56
N LEU A 46 -23.28 -11.19 2.13
CA LEU A 46 -24.24 -10.08 2.00
C LEU A 46 -25.09 -10.29 0.74
N VAL A 47 -26.41 -10.38 0.91
CA VAL A 47 -27.36 -10.64 -0.19
C VAL A 47 -28.34 -9.49 -0.43
N TYR A 48 -28.37 -8.50 0.47
CA TYR A 48 -29.20 -7.31 0.34
C TYR A 48 -28.61 -6.17 1.16
N ALA A 49 -28.59 -4.96 0.60
CA ALA A 49 -28.26 -3.75 1.33
C ALA A 49 -29.10 -2.57 0.81
N LYS A 50 -29.64 -1.77 1.74
CA LYS A 50 -30.37 -0.55 1.44
C LYS A 50 -29.85 0.61 2.26
N GLU A 51 -29.57 1.71 1.57
CA GLU A 51 -29.11 2.96 2.18
C GLU A 51 -30.28 3.78 2.72
N HIS A 52 -30.05 4.42 3.87
CA HIS A 52 -30.96 5.31 4.56
C HIS A 52 -30.20 6.54 5.05
N ALA A 53 -30.85 7.70 4.98
CA ALA A 53 -30.26 8.95 5.43
C ALA A 53 -30.08 8.97 6.95
N THR A 54 -31.07 8.45 7.68
CA THR A 54 -31.08 8.46 9.15
C THR A 54 -31.00 7.06 9.75
N LYS A 55 -30.58 6.98 11.02
CA LYS A 55 -30.54 5.72 11.77
C LYS A 55 -31.94 5.18 12.03
N GLU A 56 -32.89 6.08 12.30
CA GLU A 56 -34.28 5.77 12.59
C GLU A 56 -34.96 5.08 11.41
N GLU A 57 -34.68 5.53 10.18
CA GLU A 57 -35.16 4.90 8.94
C GLU A 57 -34.59 3.49 8.76
N ALA A 58 -33.28 3.32 8.95
CA ALA A 58 -32.64 2.01 8.86
C ALA A 58 -33.21 1.03 9.89
N MET A 59 -33.43 1.46 11.14
CA MET A 59 -34.04 0.63 12.18
C MET A 59 -35.50 0.28 11.89
N LYS A 60 -36.30 1.23 11.36
CA LYS A 60 -37.68 0.96 10.94
C LYS A 60 -37.73 -0.05 9.80
N ASP A 61 -36.82 0.07 8.83
CA ASP A 61 -36.74 -0.83 7.70
C ASP A 61 -36.23 -2.23 8.11
N GLU A 62 -35.27 -2.32 9.03
CA GLU A 62 -34.84 -3.58 9.63
C GLU A 62 -36.02 -4.30 10.32
N TYR A 63 -36.81 -3.57 11.11
CA TYR A 63 -38.00 -4.11 11.76
C TYR A 63 -39.02 -4.63 10.75
N ARG A 64 -39.31 -3.84 9.71
CA ARG A 64 -40.21 -4.22 8.62
C ARG A 64 -39.73 -5.49 7.92
N ILE A 65 -38.45 -5.57 7.56
CA ILE A 65 -37.87 -6.73 6.89
C ILE A 65 -37.90 -7.95 7.80
N LYS A 66 -37.65 -7.82 9.10
CA LYS A 66 -37.73 -8.95 10.05
C LYS A 66 -39.11 -9.62 10.07
N GLN A 67 -40.19 -8.85 9.89
CA GLN A 67 -41.58 -9.36 9.82
C GLN A 67 -41.92 -10.05 8.49
N LEU A 68 -41.10 -9.90 7.45
CA LEU A 68 -41.35 -10.55 6.17
C LEU A 68 -41.17 -12.08 6.26
N SER A 69 -42.00 -12.80 5.51
CA SER A 69 -41.84 -14.24 5.33
C SER A 69 -40.49 -14.56 4.67
N ARG A 70 -39.97 -15.78 4.88
CA ARG A 70 -38.72 -16.23 4.24
C ARG A 70 -38.77 -16.05 2.72
N LYS A 71 -39.90 -16.41 2.09
CA LYS A 71 -40.12 -16.25 0.65
C LYS A 71 -39.98 -14.79 0.22
N ARG A 72 -40.63 -13.86 0.94
CA ARG A 72 -40.57 -12.44 0.59
C ARG A 72 -39.19 -11.82 0.82
N LYS A 73 -38.41 -12.33 1.79
CA LYS A 73 -36.99 -11.94 1.95
C LYS A 73 -36.12 -12.41 0.78
N GLN A 74 -36.36 -13.61 0.28
CA GLN A 74 -35.65 -14.13 -0.89
C GLN A 74 -35.98 -13.35 -2.16
N GLU A 75 -37.26 -13.02 -2.37
CA GLU A 75 -37.70 -12.14 -3.46
C GLU A 75 -37.00 -10.77 -3.37
N LEU A 76 -36.94 -10.17 -2.17
CA LEU A 76 -36.24 -8.90 -1.98
C LEU A 76 -34.74 -8.97 -2.31
N CYS A 77 -34.07 -10.09 -1.98
CA CYS A 77 -32.66 -10.29 -2.35
C CYS A 77 -32.50 -10.47 -3.87
N LYS A 78 -33.46 -11.14 -4.53
CA LYS A 78 -33.45 -11.33 -5.99
C LYS A 78 -33.70 -10.03 -6.74
N GLU A 79 -34.69 -9.24 -6.30
CA GLU A 79 -34.98 -7.91 -6.84
C GLU A 79 -33.73 -7.02 -6.73
N TYR A 80 -33.02 -7.07 -5.59
CA TYR A 80 -31.76 -6.35 -5.40
C TYR A 80 -30.64 -6.85 -6.34
N GLU A 81 -30.50 -8.17 -6.51
CA GLU A 81 -29.52 -8.74 -7.43
C GLU A 81 -29.78 -8.31 -8.89
N GLU A 82 -31.05 -8.27 -9.31
CA GLU A 82 -31.48 -7.80 -10.63
C GLU A 82 -31.19 -6.30 -10.82
N GLU A 83 -31.55 -5.46 -9.83
CA GLU A 83 -31.25 -4.02 -9.85
C GLU A 83 -29.74 -3.75 -9.95
N GLN A 84 -28.92 -4.50 -9.20
CA GLN A 84 -27.46 -4.40 -9.30
C GLN A 84 -26.93 -4.85 -10.67
N ARG A 85 -27.62 -5.76 -11.36
CA ARG A 85 -27.26 -6.22 -12.71
C ARG A 85 -27.65 -5.18 -13.77
N GLU A 86 -28.84 -4.61 -13.69
CA GLU A 86 -29.33 -3.57 -14.61
C GLU A 86 -28.47 -2.29 -14.53
N LEU A 87 -28.07 -1.88 -13.33
CA LEU A 87 -27.13 -0.76 -13.12
C LEU A 87 -25.76 -1.00 -13.78
N GLN A 88 -25.36 -2.25 -13.97
CA GLN A 88 -24.13 -2.62 -14.69
C GLN A 88 -24.33 -2.63 -16.22
N GLU A 89 -25.56 -2.78 -16.71
CA GLU A 89 -25.89 -2.87 -18.15
C GLU A 89 -26.19 -1.49 -18.79
N GLU A 90 -26.68 -0.49 -18.03
CA GLU A 90 -27.06 0.84 -18.55
C GLU A 90 -25.88 1.79 -18.92
N HIS A 91 -24.61 1.35 -18.84
CA HIS A 91 -23.43 2.13 -19.27
C HIS A 91 -22.63 1.44 -20.41
N PRO A 92 -23.14 1.38 -21.66
CA PRO A 92 -22.52 0.57 -22.72
C PRO A 92 -21.39 1.26 -23.53
N GLU A 93 -21.10 2.55 -23.32
CA GLU A 93 -20.10 3.28 -24.13
C GLU A 93 -18.62 2.98 -23.78
N GLN A 94 -18.36 2.14 -22.78
CA GLN A 94 -17.00 1.64 -22.46
C GLN A 94 -16.75 0.19 -22.91
N ALA A 95 -17.63 -0.39 -23.72
CA ALA A 95 -17.54 -1.78 -24.20
C ALA A 95 -17.40 -1.88 -25.72
N VAL A 96 -16.18 -1.82 -26.25
CA VAL A 96 -15.83 -2.49 -27.52
C VAL A 96 -14.49 -3.20 -27.39
N SER A 97 -14.59 -4.53 -27.31
CA SER A 97 -13.75 -5.57 -27.94
C SER A 97 -13.53 -6.77 -27.02
N SER A 98 -14.62 -7.43 -26.67
CA SER A 98 -14.61 -8.84 -26.28
C SER A 98 -14.73 -9.69 -27.55
N GLU A 99 -13.60 -10.07 -28.13
CA GLU A 99 -13.43 -11.34 -28.86
C GLU A 99 -11.95 -11.54 -29.20
N GLU A 100 -11.16 -11.89 -28.18
CA GLU A 100 -10.03 -12.80 -28.33
C GLU A 100 -9.76 -13.46 -26.97
N LYS A 101 -10.12 -14.75 -26.89
CA LYS A 101 -9.87 -15.62 -25.74
C LYS A 101 -8.36 -15.85 -25.58
N SER A 102 -7.97 -16.03 -24.32
CA SER A 102 -6.75 -16.70 -23.82
C SER A 102 -5.59 -15.80 -23.38
N SER A 103 -5.17 -16.01 -22.12
CA SER A 103 -4.09 -15.35 -21.37
C SER A 103 -4.36 -13.93 -20.86
N GLY A 104 -5.14 -13.83 -19.77
CA GLY A 104 -5.31 -12.58 -19.02
C GLY A 104 -4.00 -12.16 -18.35
N VAL A 105 -3.20 -11.34 -19.04
CA VAL A 105 -2.07 -10.64 -18.44
C VAL A 105 -2.62 -9.47 -17.62
N LEU A 106 -2.54 -9.59 -16.29
CA LEU A 106 -2.79 -8.54 -15.31
C LEU A 106 -2.03 -7.25 -15.68
N LYS A 107 -2.73 -6.11 -15.76
CA LYS A 107 -2.07 -4.79 -15.91
C LYS A 107 -1.88 -4.15 -14.54
N ASP A 108 -0.65 -3.71 -14.27
CA ASP A 108 -0.20 -3.12 -12.99
C ASP A 108 -1.03 -1.94 -12.47
N LYS A 109 -1.78 -1.23 -13.32
CA LYS A 109 -2.61 -0.09 -12.88
C LYS A 109 -3.85 -0.53 -12.11
N ASP A 110 -4.42 -1.68 -12.44
CA ASP A 110 -5.72 -2.13 -11.92
C ASP A 110 -5.60 -2.74 -10.51
N ILE A 111 -4.37 -2.96 -10.04
CA ILE A 111 -4.07 -3.55 -8.72
C ILE A 111 -3.54 -2.54 -7.71
N ARG A 112 -3.03 -1.37 -8.13
CA ARG A 112 -2.34 -0.43 -7.23
C ARG A 112 -3.30 0.28 -6.29
N GLU A 113 -4.36 0.89 -6.81
CA GLU A 113 -5.33 1.61 -6.00
C GLU A 113 -6.00 0.68 -4.96
N PRO A 114 -6.54 -0.50 -5.36
CA PRO A 114 -7.05 -1.48 -4.40
C PRO A 114 -6.01 -1.95 -3.37
N LEU A 115 -4.75 -2.13 -3.78
CA LEU A 115 -3.66 -2.50 -2.88
C LEU A 115 -3.37 -1.38 -1.85
N PHE A 116 -3.44 -0.11 -2.26
CA PHE A 116 -3.21 1.01 -1.35
C PHE A 116 -4.30 1.08 -0.29
N GLU A 117 -5.57 0.92 -0.69
CA GLU A 117 -6.71 0.85 0.24
C GLU A 117 -6.53 -0.31 1.23
N PHE A 118 -6.17 -1.50 0.75
CA PHE A 118 -5.90 -2.67 1.59
C PHE A 118 -4.78 -2.42 2.61
N LEU A 119 -3.67 -1.78 2.18
CA LEU A 119 -2.54 -1.48 3.05
C LEU A 119 -2.89 -0.40 4.09
N GLU A 120 -3.66 0.63 3.71
CA GLU A 120 -4.14 1.66 4.64
C GLU A 120 -5.15 1.10 5.65
N GLU A 121 -6.05 0.20 5.23
CA GLU A 121 -6.93 -0.51 6.16
C GLU A 121 -6.14 -1.38 7.16
N THR A 122 -5.07 -2.02 6.69
CA THR A 122 -4.28 -2.95 7.51
C THR A 122 -3.38 -2.23 8.52
N TYR A 123 -2.63 -1.22 8.07
CA TYR A 123 -1.58 -0.56 8.85
C TYR A 123 -1.99 0.82 9.37
N GLY A 124 -3.21 1.27 9.04
CA GLY A 124 -3.70 2.61 9.34
C GLY A 124 -3.06 3.65 8.42
N LYS A 125 -2.84 4.86 8.96
CA LYS A 125 -2.32 5.99 8.19
C LYS A 125 -0.89 5.70 7.69
N VAL A 126 -0.77 5.40 6.40
CA VAL A 126 0.50 5.14 5.71
C VAL A 126 0.69 6.13 4.56
N ARG A 127 1.92 6.24 4.07
CA ARG A 127 2.22 6.97 2.84
C ARG A 127 2.93 6.06 1.84
N ILE A 128 2.39 5.97 0.63
CA ILE A 128 3.01 5.21 -0.47
C ILE A 128 3.90 6.14 -1.30
N LEU A 129 5.10 5.68 -1.63
CA LEU A 129 6.00 6.33 -2.58
C LEU A 129 6.28 5.34 -3.72
N GLU A 130 5.91 5.72 -4.93
CA GLU A 130 6.09 4.88 -6.12
C GLU A 130 7.47 5.06 -6.76
N GLU A 131 7.93 4.01 -7.46
CA GLU A 131 9.10 4.01 -8.36
C GLU A 131 10.44 4.45 -7.76
N LYS A 132 10.80 3.91 -6.60
CA LYS A 132 12.09 4.24 -5.97
C LYS A 132 13.23 3.38 -6.52
N THR A 133 14.20 3.99 -7.21
CA THR A 133 15.41 3.27 -7.63
C THR A 133 16.34 2.98 -6.45
N MET A 134 16.74 1.72 -6.28
CA MET A 134 17.39 1.15 -5.10
C MET A 134 18.52 0.20 -5.53
N GLY A 135 19.77 0.67 -5.46
CA GLY A 135 20.91 -0.08 -5.98
C GLY A 135 20.81 -0.26 -7.50
N ARG A 136 20.64 -1.51 -7.95
CA ARG A 136 20.43 -1.83 -9.38
C ARG A 136 19.00 -2.30 -9.67
N SER A 137 18.11 -2.25 -8.67
CA SER A 137 16.71 -2.63 -8.77
C SER A 137 15.85 -1.39 -8.56
N ARG A 138 14.58 -1.47 -8.93
CA ARG A 138 13.57 -0.44 -8.60
C ARG A 138 12.60 -1.09 -7.65
N ALA A 139 12.32 -0.42 -6.55
CA ALA A 139 11.21 -0.80 -5.72
C ALA A 139 9.92 -0.28 -6.34
N ASP A 140 8.94 -1.16 -6.51
CA ASP A 140 7.65 -0.79 -7.09
C ASP A 140 6.94 0.20 -6.18
N LEU A 141 6.85 -0.14 -4.90
CA LEU A 141 6.29 0.73 -3.88
C LEU A 141 7.18 0.75 -2.63
N VAL A 142 7.21 1.91 -1.97
CA VAL A 142 7.70 2.06 -0.61
C VAL A 142 6.56 2.55 0.25
N MET A 143 6.14 1.74 1.20
CA MET A 143 5.14 2.15 2.20
C MET A 143 5.86 2.68 3.44
N VAL A 144 5.52 3.91 3.80
CA VAL A 144 6.02 4.63 4.98
C VAL A 144 4.97 4.52 6.07
N ALA A 145 5.29 3.78 7.12
CA ALA A 145 4.51 3.71 8.35
C ALA A 145 5.18 4.60 9.43
N PRO A 146 4.50 4.92 10.55
CA PRO A 146 4.98 5.90 11.53
C PRO A 146 6.42 5.69 12.04
N GLU A 147 6.87 4.45 12.14
CA GLU A 147 8.20 4.13 12.69
C GLU A 147 9.02 3.17 11.82
N CYS A 148 8.52 2.80 10.64
CA CYS A 148 9.20 1.84 9.78
C CYS A 148 8.84 2.00 8.31
N LEU A 149 9.70 1.45 7.46
CA LEU A 149 9.58 1.45 6.01
C LEU A 149 9.41 0.02 5.51
N TYR A 150 8.44 -0.15 4.62
CA TYR A 150 8.18 -1.40 3.92
C TYR A 150 8.58 -1.26 2.46
N GLY A 151 9.37 -2.21 1.97
CA GLY A 151 9.56 -2.40 0.55
C GLY A 151 8.48 -3.34 0.03
N ILE A 152 7.71 -2.92 -0.98
CA ILE A 152 6.73 -3.80 -1.61
C ILE A 152 7.12 -4.04 -3.06
N GLU A 153 7.16 -5.31 -3.45
CA GLU A 153 7.40 -5.77 -4.82
C GLU A 153 6.10 -6.39 -5.34
N ILE A 154 5.68 -6.00 -6.55
CA ILE A 154 4.51 -6.56 -7.21
C ILE A 154 5.00 -7.51 -8.30
N LYS A 155 4.48 -8.75 -8.31
CA LYS A 155 4.72 -9.70 -9.40
C LYS A 155 3.41 -10.05 -10.07
N SER A 156 3.38 -9.88 -11.39
CA SER A 156 2.27 -10.37 -12.20
C SER A 156 2.44 -11.87 -12.47
N ASP A 157 1.34 -12.53 -12.83
CA ASP A 157 1.32 -13.96 -13.15
C ASP A 157 2.17 -14.33 -14.39
N ALA A 158 2.69 -13.35 -15.12
CA ALA A 158 3.56 -13.56 -16.28
C ALA A 158 5.06 -13.51 -15.93
N ASP A 159 5.42 -13.13 -14.71
CA ASP A 159 6.82 -12.92 -14.33
C ASP A 159 7.56 -14.21 -13.99
N THR A 160 8.69 -14.44 -14.65
CA THR A 160 9.63 -15.48 -14.22
C THR A 160 10.42 -15.01 -12.99
N TYR A 161 10.48 -15.83 -11.95
CA TYR A 161 11.16 -15.51 -10.68
C TYR A 161 12.69 -15.37 -10.77
N ALA A 162 13.28 -15.49 -11.97
CA ALA A 162 14.70 -15.36 -12.20
C ALA A 162 15.28 -14.02 -11.68
N ARG A 163 14.49 -12.93 -11.76
CA ARG A 163 14.89 -11.61 -11.24
C ARG A 163 14.67 -11.43 -9.74
N LEU A 164 13.76 -12.19 -9.14
CA LEU A 164 13.31 -12.01 -7.76
C LEU A 164 14.44 -12.25 -6.75
N LYS A 165 15.27 -13.28 -6.94
CA LYS A 165 16.38 -13.58 -6.02
C LYS A 165 17.33 -12.40 -5.82
N ARG A 166 17.56 -11.61 -6.88
CA ARG A 166 18.38 -10.40 -6.78
C ARG A 166 17.63 -9.25 -6.13
N GLN A 167 16.36 -9.07 -6.46
CA GLN A 167 15.51 -8.05 -5.84
C GLN A 167 15.40 -8.28 -4.33
N VAL A 168 15.21 -9.52 -3.88
CA VAL A 168 15.23 -9.90 -2.45
C VAL A 168 16.47 -9.37 -1.75
N LYS A 169 17.66 -9.60 -2.31
CA LYS A 169 18.92 -9.11 -1.72
C LYS A 169 19.02 -7.59 -1.66
N ASP A 170 18.45 -6.89 -2.63
CA ASP A 170 18.44 -5.43 -2.67
C ASP A 170 17.43 -4.88 -1.66
N TYR A 171 16.19 -5.37 -1.64
CA TYR A 171 15.15 -4.99 -0.68
C TYR A 171 15.56 -5.25 0.77
N ASP A 172 16.12 -6.43 1.04
CA ASP A 172 16.62 -6.84 2.35
C ASP A 172 17.62 -5.84 2.93
N GLN A 173 18.38 -5.14 2.10
CA GLN A 173 19.36 -4.19 2.60
C GLN A 173 18.75 -2.86 3.04
N TYR A 174 17.55 -2.48 2.60
CA TYR A 174 17.06 -1.12 2.75
C TYR A 174 15.84 -0.95 3.65
N TYR A 175 14.92 -1.90 3.66
CA TYR A 175 13.63 -1.74 4.34
C TYR A 175 13.57 -2.53 5.64
N ASP A 176 12.79 -2.02 6.60
CA ASP A 176 12.57 -2.66 7.90
C ASP A 176 11.70 -3.92 7.74
N TYR A 177 10.80 -3.91 6.76
CA TYR A 177 9.92 -5.01 6.39
C TYR A 177 9.86 -5.10 4.87
N ASN A 178 9.61 -6.28 4.33
CA ASN A 178 9.42 -6.48 2.89
C ASN A 178 8.15 -7.29 2.65
N ILE A 179 7.41 -6.93 1.60
CA ILE A 179 6.20 -7.61 1.15
C ILE A 179 6.34 -7.92 -0.34
N VAL A 180 5.95 -9.12 -0.73
CA VAL A 180 5.69 -9.45 -2.14
C VAL A 180 4.20 -9.60 -2.36
N VAL A 181 3.68 -8.99 -3.42
CA VAL A 181 2.30 -9.10 -3.87
C VAL A 181 2.27 -9.99 -5.10
N VAL A 182 1.49 -11.07 -5.06
CA VAL A 182 1.41 -12.07 -6.14
C VAL A 182 -0.04 -12.48 -6.42
N GLY A 183 -0.35 -12.92 -7.63
CA GLY A 183 -1.63 -13.57 -7.92
C GLY A 183 -1.77 -14.91 -7.19
N SER A 184 -3.02 -15.34 -6.95
CA SER A 184 -3.34 -16.58 -6.23
C SER A 184 -2.72 -17.84 -6.84
N THR A 185 -2.54 -17.89 -8.16
CA THR A 185 -1.89 -19.00 -8.87
C THR A 185 -0.40 -19.13 -8.55
N HIS A 186 0.26 -18.03 -8.23
CA HIS A 186 1.69 -17.92 -7.95
C HIS A 186 2.04 -18.01 -6.46
N ALA A 187 1.03 -17.93 -5.59
CA ALA A 187 1.18 -17.92 -4.14
C ALA A 187 1.83 -19.21 -3.58
N MET A 188 1.62 -20.36 -4.24
CA MET A 188 2.19 -21.63 -3.76
C MET A 188 3.71 -21.73 -3.94
N HIS A 189 4.30 -21.05 -4.93
CA HIS A 189 5.74 -21.15 -5.22
C HIS A 189 6.55 -19.95 -4.72
N ILE A 190 5.90 -18.81 -4.47
CA ILE A 190 6.60 -17.60 -4.02
C ILE A 190 7.31 -17.81 -2.67
N GLU A 191 6.73 -18.63 -1.78
CA GLU A 191 7.28 -18.93 -0.45
C GLU A 191 8.71 -19.50 -0.51
N GLU A 192 9.04 -20.26 -1.55
CA GLU A 192 10.38 -20.83 -1.75
C GLU A 192 11.41 -19.80 -2.26
N HIS A 193 10.94 -18.67 -2.78
CA HIS A 193 11.77 -17.65 -3.43
C HIS A 193 12.01 -16.42 -2.56
N VAL A 194 11.23 -16.23 -1.50
CA VAL A 194 11.39 -15.13 -0.55
C VAL A 194 11.71 -15.64 0.87
N PRO A 195 12.52 -14.90 1.66
CA PRO A 195 12.81 -15.27 3.05
C PRO A 195 11.55 -15.41 3.91
N ASP A 196 11.61 -16.17 4.99
CA ASP A 196 10.50 -16.43 5.92
C ASP A 196 9.97 -15.18 6.66
N TYR A 197 10.78 -14.13 6.74
CA TYR A 197 10.40 -12.82 7.28
C TYR A 197 9.73 -11.88 6.27
N TRP A 198 9.67 -12.24 4.98
CA TRP A 198 8.91 -11.45 4.00
C TRP A 198 7.41 -11.69 4.13
N GLY A 199 6.62 -10.64 4.06
CA GLY A 199 5.17 -10.74 3.91
C GLY A 199 4.80 -11.21 2.51
N ILE A 200 3.72 -11.98 2.41
CA ILE A 200 3.13 -12.42 1.14
C ILE A 200 1.68 -11.97 1.15
N VAL A 201 1.37 -11.09 0.22
CA VAL A 201 0.01 -10.66 -0.08
C VAL A 201 -0.40 -11.33 -1.38
N THR A 202 -1.56 -11.95 -1.36
CA THR A 202 -2.17 -12.55 -2.54
C THR A 202 -3.24 -11.63 -3.08
N VAL A 203 -3.35 -11.57 -4.41
CA VAL A 203 -4.44 -10.89 -5.11
C VAL A 203 -5.31 -11.89 -5.85
N GLU A 204 -6.61 -11.82 -5.63
CA GLU A 204 -7.63 -12.56 -6.36
C GLU A 204 -8.53 -11.59 -7.11
N GLN A 205 -8.80 -11.85 -8.38
CA GLN A 205 -9.80 -11.08 -9.12
C GLN A 205 -11.12 -11.83 -9.13
N MET A 206 -12.15 -11.25 -8.52
CA MET A 206 -13.53 -11.73 -8.57
C MET A 206 -14.43 -10.63 -9.14
N ASN A 207 -15.15 -10.92 -10.23
CA ASN A 207 -16.09 -9.99 -10.86
C ASN A 207 -15.50 -8.59 -11.16
N GLY A 208 -14.23 -8.54 -11.60
CA GLY A 208 -13.54 -7.29 -11.92
C GLY A 208 -13.02 -6.49 -10.72
N LYS A 209 -13.19 -6.99 -9.48
CA LYS A 209 -12.61 -6.39 -8.27
C LYS A 209 -11.43 -7.23 -7.77
N ALA A 210 -10.34 -6.56 -7.42
CA ALA A 210 -9.17 -7.18 -6.82
C ALA A 210 -9.36 -7.27 -5.30
N ASP A 211 -9.38 -8.49 -4.76
CA ASP A 211 -9.39 -8.77 -3.33
C ASP A 211 -7.98 -9.16 -2.87
N PHE A 212 -7.57 -8.62 -1.72
CA PHE A 212 -6.22 -8.80 -1.18
C PHE A 212 -6.30 -9.44 0.21
N TYR A 213 -5.42 -10.40 0.44
CA TYR A 213 -5.26 -10.99 1.78
C TYR A 213 -3.81 -11.37 2.04
N PHE A 214 -3.45 -11.46 3.32
CA PHE A 214 -2.13 -11.95 3.71
C PHE A 214 -2.17 -13.47 3.76
N LEU A 215 -1.39 -14.11 2.87
CA LEU A 215 -0.99 -15.50 3.08
C LEU A 215 0.03 -15.60 4.21
N ARG A 216 0.92 -14.60 4.31
CA ARG A 216 1.92 -14.49 5.37
C ARG A 216 2.15 -13.03 5.76
N PHE A 217 2.02 -12.71 7.05
CA PHE A 217 2.35 -11.37 7.54
C PHE A 217 3.88 -11.14 7.55
N PRO A 218 4.35 -9.93 7.18
CA PRO A 218 5.77 -9.61 7.24
C PRO A 218 6.28 -9.59 8.68
N LYS A 219 7.55 -9.98 8.85
CA LYS A 219 8.30 -9.86 10.11
C LYS A 219 9.46 -8.90 9.90
N GLU A 220 10.07 -8.47 11.01
CA GLU A 220 11.22 -7.58 10.96
C GLU A 220 12.35 -8.20 10.13
N ASN A 221 12.90 -7.42 9.21
CA ASN A 221 13.95 -7.85 8.30
C ASN A 221 15.32 -7.73 8.98
N PRO A 222 15.99 -8.85 9.32
CA PRO A 222 17.25 -8.84 10.05
C PRO A 222 18.45 -8.36 9.20
N LYS A 223 18.27 -8.21 7.88
CA LYS A 223 19.35 -7.83 6.95
C LYS A 223 19.37 -6.35 6.61
N ARG A 224 18.42 -5.56 7.13
CA ARG A 224 18.33 -4.12 6.90
C ARG A 224 19.61 -3.43 7.34
N LYS A 225 20.18 -2.61 6.45
CA LYS A 225 21.37 -1.81 6.71
C LYS A 225 20.99 -0.33 6.86
N TRP A 226 21.40 0.28 7.96
CA TRP A 226 21.11 1.69 8.24
C TRP A 226 21.63 2.64 7.16
N GLU A 227 22.84 2.39 6.65
CA GLU A 227 23.43 3.20 5.59
C GLU A 227 22.57 3.18 4.33
N ARG A 228 21.88 2.06 4.07
CA ARG A 228 21.03 1.86 2.91
C ARG A 228 19.64 2.45 3.14
N LYS A 229 19.01 2.20 4.29
CA LYS A 229 17.75 2.84 4.71
C LYS A 229 17.82 4.36 4.60
N MET A 230 18.87 4.98 5.17
CA MET A 230 19.06 6.43 5.09
C MET A 230 19.32 6.94 3.67
N GLN A 231 19.83 6.10 2.77
CA GLN A 231 19.98 6.47 1.36
C GLN A 231 18.63 6.58 0.60
N ILE A 232 17.50 6.24 1.21
CA ILE A 232 16.16 6.52 0.66
C ILE A 232 15.87 8.03 0.70
N LEU A 233 16.33 8.72 1.73
CA LEU A 233 16.15 10.17 1.92
C LEU A 233 16.90 10.98 0.87
N TRP A 234 16.37 12.10 0.44
CA TRP A 234 17.08 13.04 -0.44
C TRP A 234 18.09 13.90 0.33
N ARG A 235 19.00 14.59 -0.38
CA ARG A 235 20.01 15.42 0.31
C ARG A 235 19.42 16.53 1.18
N PRO A 236 18.34 17.24 0.77
CA PRO A 236 17.69 18.21 1.62
C PRO A 236 17.12 17.57 2.90
N GLU A 237 16.53 16.39 2.78
CA GLU A 237 15.98 15.63 3.91
C GLU A 237 17.06 15.15 4.88
N LEU A 238 18.21 14.69 4.36
CA LEU A 238 19.39 14.41 5.20
C LEU A 238 19.94 15.67 5.86
N ALA A 239 19.68 16.87 5.32
CA ALA A 239 20.08 18.12 5.97
C ALA A 239 19.22 18.40 7.21
N THR A 240 17.93 18.05 7.18
CA THR A 240 17.04 18.11 8.36
C THR A 240 17.58 17.25 9.51
N ILE A 241 18.03 16.02 9.21
CA ILE A 241 18.64 15.15 10.23
C ILE A 241 19.97 15.72 10.75
N GLN A 242 20.81 16.28 9.87
CA GLN A 242 22.05 16.94 10.30
C GLN A 242 21.77 18.12 11.25
N GLU A 243 20.78 18.96 10.94
CA GLU A 243 20.40 20.08 11.80
C GLU A 243 19.95 19.60 13.18
N TRP A 244 19.10 18.58 13.22
CA TRP A 244 18.63 18.01 14.47
C TRP A 244 19.76 17.41 15.33
N LEU A 245 20.77 16.82 14.69
CA LEU A 245 21.99 16.34 15.36
C LEU A 245 23.04 17.43 15.64
N ALA A 246 22.72 18.71 15.39
CA ALA A 246 23.63 19.85 15.47
C ALA A 246 24.94 19.62 14.69
N MET A 247 24.83 19.09 13.48
CA MET A 247 25.93 18.80 12.56
C MET A 247 26.06 19.88 11.49
N PRO A 248 27.30 20.19 11.04
CA PRO A 248 27.50 21.08 9.91
C PRO A 248 26.98 20.43 8.61
N LYS A 249 26.45 21.24 7.70
CA LYS A 249 26.01 20.77 6.37
C LYS A 249 27.21 20.47 5.48
N TYR A 250 27.40 19.20 5.11
CA TYR A 250 28.47 18.80 4.18
C TYR A 250 28.07 19.01 2.71
N LYS A 251 27.89 20.27 2.29
CA LYS A 251 27.37 20.61 0.95
C LYS A 251 28.15 19.94 -0.18
N GLU A 252 29.47 19.87 -0.07
CA GLU A 252 30.37 19.39 -1.14
C GLU A 252 30.71 17.90 -1.07
N LYS A 253 30.16 17.16 -0.10
CA LYS A 253 30.45 15.74 0.09
C LYS A 253 29.38 14.84 -0.53
N SER A 254 29.75 13.60 -0.82
CA SER A 254 28.80 12.63 -1.37
C SER A 254 27.66 12.34 -0.39
N LYS A 255 26.51 11.90 -0.90
CA LYS A 255 25.37 11.51 -0.06
C LYS A 255 25.75 10.40 0.91
N ARG A 256 26.53 9.41 0.45
CA ARG A 256 27.05 8.32 1.26
C ARG A 256 27.89 8.86 2.42
N PHE A 257 28.83 9.76 2.15
CA PHE A 257 29.64 10.39 3.20
C PHE A 257 28.78 11.09 4.27
N VAL A 258 27.72 11.78 3.85
CA VAL A 258 26.78 12.44 4.79
C VAL A 258 26.09 11.41 5.67
N VAL A 259 25.59 10.32 5.07
CA VAL A 259 24.94 9.23 5.81
C VAL A 259 25.90 8.59 6.81
N ASP A 260 27.12 8.26 6.38
CA ASP A 260 28.14 7.64 7.23
C ASP A 260 28.42 8.55 8.45
N LYS A 261 28.57 9.87 8.24
CA LYS A 261 28.79 10.84 9.32
C LYS A 261 27.61 11.00 10.26
N ILE A 262 26.38 10.88 9.77
CA ILE A 262 25.18 10.89 10.62
C ILE A 262 25.20 9.64 11.50
N LEU A 263 25.41 8.45 10.92
CA LEU A 263 25.40 7.18 11.64
C LEU A 263 26.51 7.06 12.68
N GLU A 264 27.68 7.65 12.45
CA GLU A 264 28.73 7.76 13.49
C GLU A 264 28.26 8.51 14.75
N ARG A 265 27.33 9.47 14.61
CA ARG A 265 26.84 10.30 15.73
C ARG A 265 25.55 9.81 16.37
N VAL A 266 24.80 8.94 15.70
CA VAL A 266 23.49 8.47 16.16
C VAL A 266 23.60 7.69 17.47
N PRO A 267 24.44 6.63 17.60
CA PRO A 267 24.54 5.83 18.83
C PRO A 267 24.90 6.64 20.08
N GLU A 268 25.61 7.77 19.92
CA GLU A 268 26.04 8.63 21.01
C GLU A 268 24.96 9.64 21.46
N ARG A 269 23.90 9.84 20.66
CA ARG A 269 22.96 10.94 20.86
C ARG A 269 21.49 10.53 20.91
N ILE A 270 21.09 9.53 20.14
CA ILE A 270 19.68 9.16 19.99
C ILE A 270 19.52 7.64 19.82
N PRO A 271 18.47 7.04 20.39
CA PRO A 271 18.08 5.67 20.07
C PRO A 271 17.69 5.48 18.60
N GLU A 272 17.86 4.26 18.11
CA GLU A 272 17.55 3.87 16.73
C GLU A 272 16.05 4.03 16.38
N GLU A 273 15.17 3.85 17.36
CA GLU A 273 13.72 4.00 17.22
C GLU A 273 13.36 5.45 16.92
N ILE A 274 14.02 6.40 17.61
CA ILE A 274 13.80 7.83 17.36
C ILE A 274 14.29 8.18 15.95
N LEU A 275 15.46 7.68 15.54
CA LEU A 275 15.94 7.89 14.17
C LEU A 275 14.97 7.31 13.13
N SER A 276 14.43 6.11 13.36
CA SER A 276 13.45 5.50 12.46
C SER A 276 12.20 6.35 12.32
N ARG A 277 11.64 6.83 13.43
CA ARG A 277 10.48 7.74 13.42
C ARG A 277 10.77 9.04 12.68
N GLN A 278 11.93 9.66 12.91
CA GLN A 278 12.33 10.87 12.19
C GLN A 278 12.45 10.64 10.68
N ILE A 279 13.00 9.49 10.27
CA ILE A 279 13.04 9.12 8.84
C ILE A 279 11.63 9.00 8.28
N SER A 280 10.71 8.34 8.99
CA SER A 280 9.32 8.21 8.57
C SER A 280 8.61 9.55 8.47
N ASP A 281 8.72 10.43 9.46
CA ASP A 281 8.10 11.76 9.47
C ASP A 281 8.56 12.59 8.27
N ILE A 282 9.88 12.63 8.01
CA ILE A 282 10.46 13.34 6.86
C ILE A 282 9.93 12.78 5.53
N LEU A 283 9.79 11.46 5.43
CA LEU A 283 9.24 10.82 4.24
C LEU A 283 7.72 11.06 4.10
N PHE A 284 7.01 11.18 5.22
CA PHE A 284 5.59 11.46 5.26
C PHE A 284 5.28 12.88 4.75
N GLU A 285 6.15 13.84 5.02
CA GLU A 285 6.04 15.23 4.58
C GLU A 285 6.63 15.48 3.17
N ARG A 286 7.20 14.46 2.53
CA ARG A 286 7.90 14.60 1.25
C ARG A 286 6.98 15.19 0.16
N ASP A 287 7.21 16.43 -0.23
CA ASP A 287 6.54 17.07 -1.37
C ASP A 287 7.47 17.13 -2.59
N TYR A 288 7.12 16.36 -3.63
CA TYR A 288 7.86 16.32 -4.90
C TYR A 288 7.97 17.71 -5.56
N ASN A 289 6.96 18.57 -5.43
CA ASN A 289 6.93 19.90 -6.06
C ASN A 289 7.90 20.86 -5.39
N THR A 290 7.88 20.89 -4.06
CA THR A 290 8.82 21.70 -3.27
C THR A 290 10.25 21.21 -3.44
N ILE A 291 10.45 19.89 -3.46
CA ILE A 291 11.80 19.32 -3.53
C ILE A 291 12.38 19.38 -4.95
N ALA A 292 11.58 19.32 -6.00
CA ALA A 292 12.03 19.60 -7.37
C ALA A 292 12.57 21.04 -7.50
N LYS A 293 11.93 22.01 -6.85
CA LYS A 293 12.43 23.39 -6.76
C LYS A 293 13.74 23.45 -5.98
N THR A 294 13.83 22.82 -4.80
CA THR A 294 15.06 22.76 -4.00
C THR A 294 16.21 22.03 -4.72
N LEU A 295 15.93 20.93 -5.44
CA LEU A 295 16.90 20.20 -6.28
C LEU A 295 17.37 21.04 -7.45
N THR A 296 16.46 21.82 -8.07
CA THR A 296 16.79 22.74 -9.15
C THR A 296 17.66 23.88 -8.66
N GLU A 297 17.35 24.46 -7.50
CA GLU A 297 18.16 25.48 -6.83
C GLU A 297 19.53 24.94 -6.43
N TYR A 298 19.57 23.72 -5.86
CA TYR A 298 20.81 23.04 -5.50
C TYR A 298 21.68 22.76 -6.74
N ARG A 299 21.09 22.23 -7.83
CA ARG A 299 21.79 22.02 -9.13
C ARG A 299 22.23 23.34 -9.77
N LYS A 300 21.43 24.41 -9.67
CA LYS A 300 21.80 25.77 -10.13
C LYS A 300 22.98 26.31 -9.31
N ALA A 301 23.00 26.09 -7.99
CA ALA A 301 24.11 26.46 -7.12
C ALA A 301 25.39 25.66 -7.44
N GLU A 302 25.29 24.35 -7.71
CA GLU A 302 26.43 23.54 -8.15
C GLU A 302 26.93 23.91 -9.55
N ARG A 303 26.03 24.24 -10.49
CA ARG A 303 26.40 24.75 -11.81
C ARG A 303 27.09 26.12 -11.73
N LYS A 304 26.63 27.03 -10.84
CA LYS A 304 27.33 28.30 -10.56
C LYS A 304 28.71 28.08 -9.95
N LYS A 305 28.88 27.10 -9.05
CA LYS A 305 30.20 26.73 -8.49
C LYS A 305 31.14 26.12 -9.54
N LYS A 306 30.67 25.22 -10.41
CA LYS A 306 31.48 24.63 -11.50
C LYS A 306 31.79 25.63 -12.63
N GLY A 307 30.89 26.58 -12.90
CA GLY A 307 31.12 27.67 -13.87
C GLY A 307 32.15 28.71 -13.43
N GLY A 308 32.43 28.82 -12.12
CA GLY A 308 33.45 29.71 -11.57
C GLY A 308 34.89 29.17 -11.64
N ALA A 309 35.07 27.87 -11.89
CA ALA A 309 36.40 27.22 -11.90
C ALA A 309 37.06 27.20 -13.29
N SER A 310 36.35 27.56 -14.36
CA SER A 310 36.88 27.50 -15.74
C SER A 310 37.55 28.80 -16.22
N CYS A 311 37.55 29.90 -15.45
CA CYS A 311 37.99 31.22 -15.92
C CYS A 311 39.20 31.81 -15.19
N ARG A 312 40.11 30.98 -14.65
CA ARG A 312 41.36 31.50 -14.03
C ARG A 312 42.68 30.89 -14.53
N TYR A 313 42.67 30.07 -15.59
CA TYR A 313 43.90 29.44 -16.12
C TYR A 313 44.23 29.77 -17.59
N ARG A 314 43.83 30.94 -18.12
CA ARG A 314 44.31 31.42 -19.42
C ARG A 314 44.45 32.95 -19.43
N LYS A 315 45.53 33.46 -18.82
CA LYS A 315 46.22 34.71 -19.22
C LYS A 315 47.48 34.93 -18.35
N ARG A 316 48.44 34.01 -18.45
CA ARG A 316 49.86 34.26 -18.16
C ARG A 316 50.69 33.45 -19.16
N LYS A 317 50.79 33.96 -20.39
CA LYS A 317 51.87 33.74 -21.38
C LYS A 317 51.48 34.47 -22.68
N ARG A 318 52.45 35.18 -23.27
CA ARG A 318 52.37 36.32 -24.22
C ARG A 318 52.29 37.64 -23.45
N ILE A 319 53.33 38.47 -23.38
CA ILE A 319 54.60 38.62 -24.14
C ILE A 319 55.70 38.95 -23.14
#